data_AF-A0A969E076-F1
#
_entry.id   AF-A0A969E076-F1
#
_cell.length_a   1.000
_cell.length_b   1.000
_cell.length_c   1.000
_cell.angle_alpha   90.00
_cell.angle_beta   90.00
_cell.angle_gamma   90.00
#
_symmetry.space_group_name_H-M   'P 1'
#
loop_
_entity.id
_entity.type
_entity.pdbx_description
1 polymer ?
#
loop_
_entity_poly.entity_id
_entity_poly.type
_entity_poly.pdbx_seq_one_letter_code
_entity_poly.pdbx_strand_id
1 'polypeptide(L)'
;MQTTLQTHELSEIEWQAATAVSQSLVKGGMDENELRKAIAYLRTIKDQTGAGEQFFGYLTTLAKQGDRIGHSKKTKEYYEGLVEVCDRFLKAYQEDAPALDRILSWAARLMKYYKNAGPIGEIAAPEFESQRQLEVAQAKASAKAEVGDKLEAEVIAIAKGKLHANF
;
A
#
# COMPACT_ATOMS: atom_id res chain seq x y z
N MET A 1 11.11 -19.99 30.98
CA MET A 1 10.31 -19.77 29.76
C MET A 1 11.03 -18.75 28.90
N GLN A 2 11.62 -19.16 27.78
CA GLN A 2 12.18 -18.23 26.80
C GLN A 2 11.02 -17.73 25.94
N THR A 3 10.62 -16.47 26.14
CA THR A 3 9.71 -15.79 25.23
C THR A 3 10.52 -15.47 23.97
N THR A 4 10.42 -16.32 22.95
CA THR A 4 10.93 -16.01 21.62
C THR A 4 10.17 -14.79 21.13
N LEU A 5 10.79 -13.61 21.18
CA LEU A 5 10.29 -12.44 20.47
C LEU A 5 10.40 -12.77 18.98
N GLN A 6 9.32 -13.27 18.38
CA GLN A 6 9.21 -13.34 16.93
C GLN A 6 9.19 -11.90 16.42
N THR A 7 10.37 -11.39 16.07
CA THR A 7 10.49 -10.18 15.25
C THR A 7 9.92 -10.53 13.89
N HIS A 8 8.63 -10.26 13.67
CA HIS A 8 8.08 -10.26 12.33
C HIS A 8 8.67 -9.07 11.59
N GLU A 9 9.77 -9.31 10.89
CA GLU A 9 10.34 -8.35 9.96
C GLU A 9 9.36 -8.10 8.81
N LEU A 10 9.30 -6.85 8.35
CA LEU A 10 8.50 -6.50 7.18
C LEU A 10 9.09 -7.17 5.95
N SER A 11 8.24 -7.60 5.02
CA SER A 11 8.70 -7.94 3.67
C SER A 11 9.21 -6.68 2.95
N GLU A 12 9.91 -6.85 1.83
CA GLU A 12 10.41 -5.71 1.04
C GLU A 12 9.28 -4.76 0.62
N ILE A 13 8.15 -5.30 0.14
CA ILE A 13 6.99 -4.50 -0.26
C ILE A 13 6.37 -3.78 0.95
N GLU A 14 6.30 -4.45 2.10
CA GLU A 14 5.81 -3.83 3.34
C GLU A 14 6.75 -2.71 3.84
N TRP A 15 8.06 -2.86 3.66
CA TRP A 15 9.05 -1.83 3.93
C TRP A 15 8.88 -0.62 3.02
N GLN A 16 8.67 -0.85 1.71
CA GLN A 16 8.38 0.21 0.75
C GLN A 16 7.09 0.94 1.12
N ALA A 17 6.03 0.21 1.48
CA ALA A 17 4.77 0.80 1.94
C ALA A 17 4.96 1.63 3.22
N ALA A 18 5.66 1.10 4.23
CA ALA A 18 5.93 1.83 5.47
C ALA A 18 6.73 3.11 5.22
N THR A 19 7.72 3.03 4.34
CA THR A 19 8.56 4.17 3.93
C THR A 19 7.73 5.22 3.21
N ALA A 20 6.97 4.83 2.18
CA ALA A 20 6.13 5.73 1.39
C ALA A 20 5.08 6.44 2.25
N VAL A 21 4.40 5.71 3.14
CA VAL A 21 3.45 6.27 4.11
C VAL A 21 4.15 7.29 5.01
N SER A 22 5.27 6.92 5.63
CA SER A 22 5.98 7.79 6.57
C SER A 22 6.47 9.09 5.93
N GLN A 23 7.07 9.01 4.74
CA GLN A 23 7.57 10.16 4.01
C GLN A 23 6.43 11.09 3.58
N SER A 24 5.31 10.50 3.10
CA SER A 24 4.14 11.28 2.67
C SER A 24 3.52 12.05 3.83
N LEU A 25 3.36 11.40 4.99
CA LEU A 25 2.80 12.03 6.18
C LEU A 25 3.74 13.11 6.75
N VAL A 26 5.06 12.91 6.74
CA VAL A 26 6.01 13.95 7.17
C VAL A 26 6.01 15.13 6.21
N LYS A 27 6.02 14.89 4.90
CA LYS A 27 5.96 15.95 3.88
C LYS A 27 4.65 16.75 3.95
N GLY A 28 3.54 16.09 4.28
CA GLY A 28 2.25 16.72 4.55
C GLY A 28 2.15 17.44 5.91
N GLY A 29 3.22 17.45 6.71
CA GLY A 29 3.22 18.11 8.03
C GLY A 29 2.34 17.43 9.08
N MET A 30 2.01 16.15 8.91
CA MET A 30 1.09 15.43 9.76
C MET A 30 1.65 15.21 11.18
N ASP A 31 0.77 15.33 12.18
CA ASP A 31 1.08 14.95 13.54
C ASP A 31 1.13 13.42 13.68
N GLU A 32 2.27 12.92 14.16
CA GLU A 32 2.50 11.49 14.39
C GLU A 32 1.55 10.93 15.45
N ASN A 33 1.06 11.77 16.38
CA ASN A 33 0.09 11.36 17.37
C ASN A 33 -1.25 10.96 16.75
N GLU A 34 -1.65 11.59 15.65
CA GLU A 34 -2.89 11.22 14.96
C GLU A 34 -2.75 9.87 14.26
N LEU A 35 -1.58 9.57 13.69
CA LEU A 35 -1.27 8.22 13.19
C LEU A 35 -1.29 7.18 14.31
N ARG A 36 -0.70 7.48 15.48
CA ARG A 36 -0.72 6.55 16.62
C ARG A 36 -2.13 6.23 17.12
N LYS A 37 -3.03 7.22 17.14
CA LYS A 37 -4.45 6.98 17.51
C LYS A 37 -5.13 6.05 16.51
N ALA A 38 -4.89 6.24 15.21
CA ALA A 38 -5.40 5.33 14.19
C ALA A 38 -4.88 3.89 14.37
N ILE A 39 -3.58 3.72 14.63
CA ILE A 39 -2.98 2.40 14.93
C ILE A 39 -3.61 1.79 16.18
N ALA A 40 -3.81 2.58 17.24
CA ALA A 40 -4.46 2.10 18.45
C ALA A 40 -5.87 1.57 18.16
N TYR A 41 -6.65 2.30 17.37
CA TYR A 41 -7.96 1.83 16.92
C TYR A 41 -7.88 0.50 16.15
N LEU A 42 -7.00 0.40 15.13
CA LEU A 42 -6.80 -0.84 14.37
C LEU A 42 -6.52 -2.02 15.31
N ARG A 43 -5.64 -1.84 16.30
CA ARG A 43 -5.30 -2.91 17.25
C ARG A 43 -6.45 -3.35 18.13
N THR A 44 -7.46 -2.51 18.36
CA THR A 44 -8.67 -2.91 19.10
C THR A 44 -9.61 -3.79 18.27
N ILE A 45 -9.52 -3.70 16.94
CA ILE A 45 -10.43 -4.39 16.03
C ILE A 45 -9.74 -5.44 15.15
N LYS A 46 -8.40 -5.53 15.15
CA LYS A 46 -7.60 -6.31 14.19
C LYS A 46 -7.97 -7.81 14.09
N ASP A 47 -8.51 -8.37 15.17
CA ASP A 47 -8.89 -9.79 15.25
C ASP A 47 -10.36 -10.03 14.82
N GLN A 48 -11.07 -8.96 14.42
CA GLN A 48 -12.45 -9.02 13.93
C GLN A 48 -12.50 -9.24 12.42
N THR A 49 -13.57 -9.88 11.94
CA THR A 49 -13.84 -9.99 10.51
C THR A 49 -14.02 -8.60 9.88
N GLY A 50 -13.35 -8.35 8.75
CA GLY A 50 -13.41 -7.07 8.06
C GLY A 50 -12.71 -5.92 8.79
N ALA A 51 -11.76 -6.21 9.69
CA ALA A 51 -11.08 -5.19 10.49
C ALA A 51 -10.40 -4.08 9.66
N GLY A 52 -9.82 -4.42 8.50
CA GLY A 52 -9.22 -3.40 7.62
C GLY A 52 -10.28 -2.49 6.98
N GLU A 53 -11.40 -3.03 6.48
CA GLU A 53 -12.51 -2.20 5.99
C GLU A 53 -13.04 -1.26 7.08
N GLN A 54 -13.23 -1.78 8.29
CA GLN A 54 -13.63 -0.98 9.46
C GLN A 54 -12.60 0.11 9.78
N PHE A 55 -11.30 -0.19 9.68
CA PHE A 55 -10.23 0.80 9.85
C PHE A 55 -10.29 1.92 8.81
N PHE A 56 -10.44 1.60 7.52
CA PHE A 56 -10.58 2.62 6.47
C PHE A 56 -11.88 3.44 6.64
N GLY A 57 -12.97 2.78 7.05
CA GLY A 57 -14.23 3.45 7.39
C GLY A 57 -14.09 4.41 8.56
N TYR A 58 -13.34 4.02 9.59
CA TYR A 58 -13.01 4.88 10.73
C TYR A 58 -12.19 6.10 10.31
N LEU A 59 -11.13 5.93 9.51
CA LEU A 59 -10.35 7.05 8.99
C LEU A 59 -11.21 8.03 8.18
N THR A 60 -12.08 7.49 7.32
CA THR A 60 -13.03 8.29 6.53
C THR A 60 -14.00 9.07 7.43
N THR A 61 -14.47 8.45 8.51
CA THR A 61 -15.35 9.10 9.48
C THR A 61 -14.63 10.23 10.19
N LEU A 62 -13.38 10.02 10.63
CA LEU A 62 -12.56 11.05 11.25
C LEU A 62 -12.27 12.22 10.31
N ALA A 63 -12.01 11.97 9.03
CA ALA A 63 -11.83 13.02 8.03
C ALA A 63 -13.12 13.85 7.85
N LYS A 64 -14.30 13.19 7.80
CA LYS A 64 -15.59 13.88 7.67
C LYS A 64 -16.00 14.66 8.92
N GLN A 65 -15.68 14.15 10.10
CA GLN A 65 -16.16 14.68 11.38
C GLN A 65 -15.07 15.39 12.19
N GLY A 66 -13.86 15.52 11.66
CA GLY A 66 -12.69 16.04 12.38
C GLY A 66 -12.90 17.44 12.96
N ASP A 67 -13.71 18.27 12.31
CA ASP A 67 -14.12 19.60 12.77
C ASP A 67 -14.89 19.60 14.10
N ARG A 68 -15.50 18.46 14.46
CA ARG A 68 -16.31 18.28 15.68
C ARG A 68 -15.58 17.57 16.81
N ILE A 69 -14.49 16.87 16.49
CA ILE A 69 -13.78 15.98 17.42
C ILE A 69 -12.44 16.59 17.84
N GLY A 70 -11.84 17.41 16.98
CA GLY A 70 -10.60 18.12 17.27
C GLY A 70 -10.83 19.45 18.00
N HIS A 71 -10.00 19.74 19.00
CA HIS A 71 -9.90 21.09 19.56
C HIS A 71 -9.19 22.07 18.62
N SER A 72 -8.58 21.55 17.53
CA SER A 72 -7.83 22.31 16.53
C SER A 72 -8.49 22.18 15.16
N LYS A 73 -8.57 23.29 14.43
CA LYS A 73 -9.02 23.30 13.02
C LYS A 73 -8.13 22.46 12.09
N LYS A 74 -6.91 22.09 12.53
CA LYS A 74 -5.97 21.26 11.76
C LYS A 74 -6.26 19.75 11.84
N THR A 75 -7.06 19.31 12.81
CA THR A 75 -7.32 17.88 13.04
C THR A 75 -7.99 17.22 11.84
N LYS A 76 -8.89 17.95 11.16
CA LYS A 76 -9.53 17.47 9.93
C LYS A 76 -8.54 17.27 8.79
N GLU A 77 -7.71 18.29 8.50
CA GLU A 77 -6.70 18.25 7.44
C GLU A 77 -5.74 17.06 7.63
N TYR A 78 -5.36 16.76 8.88
CA TYR A 78 -4.51 15.60 9.18
C TYR A 78 -5.20 14.27 8.86
N TYR A 79 -6.49 14.13 9.16
CA TYR A 79 -7.22 12.90 8.85
C TYR A 79 -7.54 12.76 7.36
N GLU A 80 -7.79 13.86 6.65
CA GLU A 80 -7.92 13.85 5.18
C GLU A 80 -6.61 13.36 4.53
N GLY A 81 -5.47 13.91 4.94
CA GLY A 81 -4.17 13.44 4.47
C GLY A 81 -3.88 11.98 4.85
N LEU A 82 -4.30 11.55 6.04
CA LEU A 82 -4.15 10.15 6.46
C LEU A 82 -5.00 9.20 5.62
N VAL A 83 -6.23 9.57 5.29
CA VAL A 83 -7.10 8.79 4.38
C VAL A 83 -6.45 8.67 3.02
N GLU A 84 -5.99 9.78 2.43
CA GLU A 84 -5.37 9.78 1.10
C GLU A 84 -4.13 8.88 1.05
N VAL A 85 -3.23 9.01 2.03
CA VAL A 85 -1.99 8.23 2.09
C VAL A 85 -2.28 6.74 2.33
N CYS A 86 -3.19 6.41 3.25
CA CYS A 86 -3.56 5.03 3.52
C CYS A 86 -4.27 4.39 2.31
N ASP A 87 -5.16 5.10 1.64
CA ASP A 87 -5.85 4.57 0.45
C ASP A 87 -4.85 4.35 -0.70
N ARG A 88 -3.91 5.28 -0.90
CA ARG A 88 -2.88 5.16 -1.95
C ARG A 88 -1.94 3.97 -1.73
N PHE A 89 -1.44 3.77 -0.52
CA PHE A 89 -0.34 2.84 -0.27
C PHE A 89 -0.74 1.57 0.47
N LEU A 90 -1.90 1.55 1.13
CA LEU A 90 -2.29 0.45 2.02
C LEU A 90 -3.58 -0.25 1.61
N LYS A 91 -4.29 0.21 0.57
CA LYS A 91 -5.54 -0.42 0.12
C LYS A 91 -5.39 -1.89 -0.23
N ALA A 92 -4.23 -2.28 -0.78
CA ALA A 92 -3.90 -3.67 -1.07
C ALA A 92 -3.87 -4.58 0.17
N TYR A 93 -3.68 -4.01 1.36
CA TYR A 93 -3.66 -4.74 2.63
C TYR A 93 -5.01 -4.67 3.37
N GLN A 94 -6.08 -4.17 2.76
CA GLN A 94 -7.38 -4.03 3.43
C GLN A 94 -7.88 -5.36 4.04
N GLU A 95 -7.61 -6.48 3.39
CA GLU A 95 -8.01 -7.81 3.85
C GLU A 95 -7.00 -8.46 4.80
N ASP A 96 -5.86 -7.80 5.09
CA ASP A 96 -4.79 -8.26 5.98
C ASP A 96 -4.53 -7.22 7.08
N ALA A 97 -5.40 -7.22 8.10
CA ALA A 97 -5.29 -6.32 9.25
C ALA A 97 -3.98 -6.50 10.06
N PRO A 98 -3.44 -7.72 10.26
CA PRO A 98 -2.11 -7.89 10.83
C PRO A 98 -0.99 -7.20 10.02
N ALA A 99 -1.00 -7.29 8.69
CA ALA A 99 -0.04 -6.57 7.85
C ALA A 99 -0.20 -5.05 7.96
N LEU A 100 -1.44 -4.54 7.94
CA LEU A 100 -1.71 -3.11 8.18
C LEU A 100 -1.11 -2.63 9.50
N ASP A 101 -1.31 -3.35 10.61
CA ASP A 101 -0.75 -2.98 11.91
C ASP A 101 0.79 -2.96 11.88
N ARG A 102 1.43 -3.97 11.27
CA ARG A 102 2.90 -4.00 11.14
C ARG A 102 3.42 -2.82 10.33
N ILE A 103 2.87 -2.57 9.15
CA ILE A 103 3.29 -1.49 8.24
C ILE A 103 3.11 -0.13 8.91
N LEU A 104 1.93 0.15 9.46
CA LEU A 104 1.64 1.43 10.13
C LEU A 104 2.50 1.63 11.38
N SER A 105 2.76 0.56 12.13
CA SER A 105 3.64 0.61 13.30
C SER A 105 5.08 0.99 12.93
N TRP A 106 5.59 0.50 11.79
CA TRP A 106 6.89 0.91 11.28
C TRP A 106 6.87 2.31 10.68
N ALA A 107 5.81 2.67 9.93
CA ALA A 107 5.64 4.01 9.39
C ALA A 107 5.69 5.08 10.49
N ALA A 108 5.05 4.85 11.64
CA ALA A 108 5.12 5.77 12.79
C ALA A 108 6.56 5.94 13.31
N ARG A 109 7.35 4.86 13.37
CA ARG A 109 8.78 4.95 13.76
C ARG A 109 9.60 5.71 12.72
N LEU A 110 9.37 5.46 11.44
CA LEU A 110 10.04 6.14 10.33
C LEU A 110 9.67 7.62 10.25
N MET A 111 8.45 8.01 10.60
CA MET A 111 8.07 9.43 10.68
C MET A 111 8.97 10.20 11.65
N LYS A 112 9.33 9.62 12.81
CA LYS A 112 10.28 10.26 13.75
C LYS A 112 11.67 10.43 13.14
N TYR A 113 12.11 9.43 12.39
CA TYR A 113 13.39 9.48 11.70
C TYR A 113 13.38 10.59 10.64
N TYR A 114 12.41 10.57 9.72
CA TYR A 114 12.34 11.52 8.61
C TYR A 114 12.04 12.97 9.05
N LYS A 115 11.38 13.19 10.18
CA LYS A 115 11.25 14.53 10.77
C LYS A 115 12.61 15.17 11.10
N ASN A 116 13.63 14.36 11.38
CA ASN A 116 14.95 14.82 11.79
C ASN A 116 16.05 14.57 10.73
N ALA A 117 15.77 13.80 9.68
CA ALA A 117 16.77 13.33 8.72
C ALA A 117 17.09 14.30 7.58
N GLY A 118 16.41 15.45 7.49
CA GLY A 118 16.61 16.44 6.42
C GLY A 118 15.56 16.34 5.30
N PRO A 119 15.82 16.94 4.11
CA PRO A 119 14.82 17.05 3.05
C PRO A 119 14.45 15.67 2.47
N ILE A 120 13.14 15.43 2.36
CA ILE A 120 12.57 14.22 1.75
C ILE A 120 12.48 14.44 0.23
N GLY A 121 13.10 13.53 -0.53
CA GLY A 121 13.09 13.53 -2.00
C GLY A 121 11.77 13.03 -2.61
N GLU A 122 11.87 12.37 -3.77
CA GLU A 122 10.73 11.72 -4.42
C GLU A 122 10.27 10.49 -3.61
N ILE A 123 8.96 10.31 -3.49
CA ILE A 123 8.35 9.21 -2.77
C ILE A 123 7.99 8.13 -3.78
N ALA A 124 8.73 7.03 -3.78
CA ALA A 124 8.44 5.89 -4.64
C ALA A 124 7.15 5.20 -4.19
N ALA A 125 6.32 4.78 -5.15
CA ALA A 125 5.19 3.90 -4.87
C ALA A 125 5.72 2.49 -4.58
N PRO A 126 5.10 1.73 -3.65
CA PRO A 126 5.47 0.34 -3.45
C PRO A 126 5.20 -0.45 -4.73
N GLU A 127 6.12 -1.33 -5.08
CA GLU A 127 5.98 -2.21 -6.23
C GLU A 127 5.06 -3.38 -5.86
N PHE A 128 3.75 -3.13 -5.91
CA PHE A 128 2.78 -4.22 -5.84
C PHE A 128 2.78 -4.94 -7.18
N GLU A 129 3.20 -6.22 -7.18
CA GLU A 129 3.00 -7.07 -8.35
C GLU A 129 1.49 -7.20 -8.60
N SER A 130 1.00 -6.48 -9.61
CA SER A 130 -0.39 -6.61 -10.05
C SER A 130 -0.64 -8.07 -10.47
N GLN A 131 -1.83 -8.63 -10.20
CA GLN A 131 -2.22 -9.94 -10.75
C GLN A 131 -1.95 -10.03 -12.26
N ARG A 132 -2.11 -8.93 -13.00
CA ARG A 132 -1.76 -8.84 -14.43
C ARG A 132 -0.27 -9.00 -14.70
N GLN A 133 0.60 -8.49 -13.83
CA GLN A 133 2.05 -8.65 -13.95
C GLN A 133 2.48 -10.08 -13.58
N LEU A 134 1.82 -10.72 -12.61
CA LEU A 134 1.99 -12.13 -12.30
C LEU A 134 1.52 -13.02 -13.46
N GLU A 135 0.36 -12.73 -14.06
CA GLU A 135 -0.14 -13.41 -15.24
C GLU A 135 0.78 -13.22 -16.44
N VAL A 136 1.32 -12.01 -16.66
CA VAL A 136 2.29 -11.74 -17.73
C VAL A 136 3.63 -12.41 -17.45
N ALA A 137 4.08 -12.47 -16.20
CA ALA A 137 5.31 -13.17 -15.81
C ALA A 137 5.16 -14.68 -15.95
N GLN A 138 4.01 -15.25 -15.56
CA GLN A 138 3.67 -16.65 -15.78
C GLN A 138 3.54 -16.96 -17.28
N ALA A 139 2.82 -16.13 -18.04
CA ALA A 139 2.71 -16.29 -19.49
C ALA A 139 4.09 -16.21 -20.18
N LYS A 140 4.98 -15.31 -19.75
CA LYS A 140 6.36 -15.22 -20.23
C LYS A 140 7.23 -16.40 -19.79
N ALA A 141 7.03 -16.94 -18.59
CA ALA A 141 7.76 -18.10 -18.09
C ALA A 141 7.31 -19.41 -18.79
N SER A 142 6.02 -19.51 -19.12
CA SER A 142 5.45 -20.60 -19.91
C SER A 142 5.80 -20.49 -21.40
N ALA A 143 5.90 -19.28 -21.94
CA ALA A 143 6.41 -18.99 -23.27
C ALA A 143 7.94 -18.87 -23.26
N LYS A 144 8.64 -19.99 -23.00
CA LYS A 144 10.06 -20.11 -23.37
C LYS A 144 10.15 -20.14 -24.89
N ALA A 145 10.24 -18.96 -25.51
CA ALA A 145 10.63 -18.82 -26.91
C ALA A 145 12.10 -18.43 -26.96
N GLU A 146 12.93 -19.29 -27.53
CA GLU A 146 14.33 -19.03 -27.79
C GLU A 146 14.52 -18.46 -29.20
N VAL A 147 15.60 -17.72 -29.42
CA VAL A 147 15.93 -17.16 -30.73
C VAL A 147 16.24 -18.32 -31.69
N GLY A 148 15.28 -18.62 -32.58
CA GLY A 148 15.36 -19.75 -33.52
C GLY A 148 14.09 -20.60 -33.58
N ASP A 149 13.17 -20.43 -32.62
CA ASP A 149 11.91 -21.15 -32.60
C ASP A 149 11.00 -20.74 -33.77
N LYS A 150 10.44 -21.74 -34.45
CA LYS A 150 9.46 -21.54 -35.53
C LYS A 150 8.07 -21.55 -34.92
N LEU A 151 7.40 -20.40 -34.97
CA LEU A 151 5.99 -20.28 -34.60
C LEU A 151 5.13 -20.50 -35.85
N GLU A 152 4.24 -21.48 -35.80
CA GLU A 152 3.20 -21.65 -36.80
C GLU A 152 2.03 -20.72 -36.44
N ALA A 153 1.59 -19.91 -37.40
CA ALA A 153 0.51 -18.97 -37.20
C ALA A 153 -0.64 -19.31 -38.16
N GLU A 154 -1.86 -19.31 -37.64
CA GLU A 154 -3.05 -19.50 -38.46
C GLU A 154 -3.59 -18.13 -38.90
N VAL A 155 -3.82 -17.98 -40.21
CA VAL A 155 -4.37 -16.75 -40.78
C VAL A 155 -5.88 -16.72 -40.59
N ILE A 156 -6.35 -15.83 -39.72
CA ILE A 156 -7.76 -15.75 -39.31
C ILE A 156 -8.55 -14.84 -40.25
N ALA A 157 -7.91 -13.79 -40.79
CA ALA A 157 -8.55 -12.87 -41.72
C ALA A 157 -7.53 -12.11 -42.58
N ILE A 158 -7.96 -11.77 -43.81
CA ILE A 158 -7.27 -10.81 -44.66
C ILE A 158 -8.25 -9.68 -44.99
N ALA A 159 -7.96 -8.48 -44.50
CA ALA A 159 -8.79 -7.30 -44.73
C ALA A 159 -7.94 -6.13 -45.24
N LYS A 160 -8.30 -5.58 -46.41
CA LYS A 160 -7.64 -4.41 -47.02
C LYS A 160 -6.11 -4.53 -47.10
N GLY A 161 -5.60 -5.71 -47.48
CA GLY A 161 -4.16 -5.97 -47.60
C GLY A 161 -3.43 -6.15 -46.27
N LYS A 162 -4.14 -6.19 -45.13
CA LYS A 162 -3.57 -6.54 -43.82
C LYS A 162 -3.98 -7.95 -43.44
N LEU A 163 -2.98 -8.73 -43.02
CA LEU A 163 -3.13 -10.09 -42.56
C LEU A 163 -3.29 -10.08 -41.04
N HIS A 164 -4.25 -10.82 -40.51
CA HIS A 164 -4.49 -10.98 -39.08
C HIS A 164 -4.28 -12.46 -38.75
N ALA A 165 -3.33 -12.74 -37.85
CA ALA A 165 -2.94 -14.09 -37.47
C ALA A 165 -2.95 -14.25 -35.94
N ASN A 166 -3.24 -15.45 -35.47
CA ASN A 166 -3.04 -15.88 -34.09
C ASN A 166 -1.76 -16.72 -34.01
N PHE A 167 -1.04 -16.57 -32.90
CA PHE A 167 0.20 -17.28 -32.57
C PHE A 167 0.03 -18.03 -31.26
#